data_AF-A0A9Q9ZZA4-F1
#
_entry.id   AF-A0A9Q9ZZA4-F1
#
_cell.length_a   1.000
_cell.length_b   1.000
_cell.length_c   1.000
_cell.angle_alpha   90.00
_cell.angle_beta   90.00
_cell.angle_gamma   90.00
#
_symmetry.space_group_name_H-M   'P 1'
#
loop_
_entity.id
_entity.type
_entity.pdbx_description
1 polymer ?
#
loop_
_entity_poly.entity_id
_entity_poly.type
_entity_poly.pdbx_seq_one_letter_code
_entity_poly.pdbx_strand_id
1 'polypeptide(L)'
;MGFMYSSDHLREVLQGLQGAGLTVNPNKCAVAKQETEYLGYVIGQGVVRPQVKKLQVLEKCVVPQTCKDLCSFLGMAGFYHRFVRNFSSRAAPLTDMVGARCPNRLQWTEERLKAFRDIQGALTTDTVLHNPDFNRPFVVQTDASERGVGAVLLQGPPESRQPVAYISRKLSKRDCPIISEK
;
A
#
# COMPACT_ATOMS: atom_id res chain seq x y z
N MET A 1 -31.28 1.50 8.98
CA MET A 1 -30.87 1.07 10.34
C MET A 1 -29.42 1.43 10.71
N GLY A 2 -28.57 1.93 9.81
CA GLY A 2 -27.15 2.23 10.09
C GLY A 2 -26.82 3.58 10.77
N PHE A 3 -27.78 4.51 10.88
CA PHE A 3 -27.53 5.84 11.46
C PHE A 3 -27.71 5.93 12.98
N MET A 4 -28.38 4.96 13.62
CA MET A 4 -28.62 4.99 15.08
C MET A 4 -27.35 4.62 15.87
N TYR A 5 -26.61 3.58 15.45
CA TYR A 5 -25.40 3.12 16.14
C TYR A 5 -24.22 4.09 16.08
N SER A 6 -24.21 5.05 15.14
CA SER A 6 -23.09 5.99 15.02
C SER A 6 -23.10 7.08 16.11
N SER A 7 -24.27 7.39 16.67
CA SER A 7 -24.44 8.52 17.60
C SER A 7 -24.01 8.15 19.02
N ASP A 8 -24.23 6.91 19.43
CA ASP A 8 -23.88 6.43 20.77
C ASP A 8 -22.37 6.27 20.93
N HIS A 9 -21.70 5.64 19.96
CA HIS A 9 -20.23 5.55 19.96
C HIS A 9 -19.54 6.93 19.92
N LEU A 10 -20.08 7.87 19.14
CA LEU A 10 -19.53 9.23 19.09
C LEU A 10 -19.65 9.90 20.46
N ARG A 11 -20.79 9.74 21.14
CA ARG A 11 -21.01 10.27 22.48
C ARG A 11 -20.01 9.68 23.48
N GLU A 12 -19.81 8.37 23.47
CA GLU A 12 -18.84 7.70 24.35
C GLU A 12 -17.41 8.22 24.12
N VAL A 13 -16.98 8.36 22.87
CA VAL A 13 -15.65 8.87 22.54
C VAL A 13 -15.48 10.32 23.02
N LEU A 14 -16.47 11.18 22.78
CA LEU A 14 -16.41 12.59 23.22
C LEU A 14 -16.41 12.71 24.75
N GLN A 15 -17.19 11.89 25.45
CA GLN A 15 -17.18 11.83 26.91
C GLN A 15 -15.82 11.36 27.45
N GLY A 16 -15.22 10.34 26.83
CA GLY A 16 -13.88 9.87 27.19
C GLY A 16 -12.80 10.95 26.99
N LEU A 17 -12.85 11.68 25.87
CA LEU A 17 -11.95 12.80 25.61
C LEU A 17 -12.14 13.93 26.63
N GLN A 18 -13.38 14.25 26.97
CA GLN A 18 -13.70 15.25 27.98
C GLN A 18 -13.19 14.83 29.37
N GLY A 19 -13.39 13.58 29.77
CA GLY A 19 -12.88 13.03 31.03
C GLY A 19 -11.34 13.03 31.12
N ALA A 20 -10.66 12.91 29.99
CA ALA A 20 -9.20 13.02 29.88
C ALA A 20 -8.69 14.47 29.76
N GLY A 21 -9.57 15.47 29.74
CA GLY A 21 -9.19 16.89 29.58
C GLY A 21 -8.68 17.24 28.18
N LEU A 22 -9.03 16.46 27.15
CA LEU A 22 -8.64 16.69 25.77
C LEU A 22 -9.68 17.52 25.02
N THR A 23 -9.21 18.52 24.26
CA THR A 23 -10.05 19.38 23.42
C THR A 23 -9.98 18.97 21.97
N VAL A 24 -11.14 18.87 21.31
CA VAL A 24 -11.27 18.52 19.90
C VAL A 24 -11.36 19.79 19.05
N ASN A 25 -10.68 19.83 17.90
CA ASN A 25 -10.79 20.92 16.94
C ASN A 25 -11.89 20.60 15.90
N PRO A 26 -13.06 21.27 15.92
CA PRO A 26 -14.18 20.94 15.04
C PRO A 26 -13.84 21.08 13.55
N ASN A 27 -12.95 22.01 13.18
CA ASN A 27 -12.57 22.25 11.80
C ASN A 27 -11.78 21.09 11.18
N LYS A 28 -11.17 20.23 12.01
CA LYS A 28 -10.45 19.03 11.57
C LYS A 28 -11.28 17.75 11.70
N CYS A 29 -12.50 17.85 12.22
CA CYS A 29 -13.37 16.69 12.42
C CYS A 29 -14.23 16.43 11.20
N ALA A 30 -14.28 15.16 10.78
CA ALA A 30 -15.21 14.65 9.80
C ALA A 30 -16.14 13.66 10.51
N VAL A 31 -17.36 14.10 10.85
CA VAL A 31 -18.33 13.29 11.59
C VAL A 31 -19.45 12.85 10.65
N ALA A 32 -19.90 11.60 10.80
CA ALA A 32 -21.03 11.02 10.05
C ALA A 32 -20.92 11.11 8.51
N LYS A 33 -19.69 11.08 7.96
CA LYS A 33 -19.46 11.04 6.51
C LYS A 33 -19.46 9.60 6.00
N GLN A 34 -19.92 9.40 4.76
CA GLN A 34 -19.87 8.09 4.08
C GLN A 34 -18.45 7.68 3.68
N GLU A 35 -17.58 8.66 3.42
CA GLU A 35 -16.17 8.48 3.14
C GLU A 35 -15.35 9.51 3.94
N THR A 36 -14.17 9.12 4.42
CA THR A 36 -13.27 9.99 5.16
C THR A 36 -11.80 9.71 4.84
N GLU A 37 -10.95 10.73 4.96
CA GLU A 37 -9.50 10.59 4.83
C GLU A 37 -8.90 10.23 6.19
N TYR A 38 -8.15 9.14 6.26
CA TYR A 38 -7.50 8.67 7.48
C TYR A 38 -6.15 8.01 7.18
N LEU A 39 -5.09 8.48 7.85
CA LEU A 39 -3.71 7.95 7.73
C LEU A 39 -3.20 7.79 6.28
N GLY A 40 -3.56 8.69 5.37
CA GLY A 40 -3.14 8.63 3.96
C GLY A 40 -4.01 7.73 3.07
N TYR A 41 -5.15 7.26 3.58
CA TYR A 41 -6.14 6.49 2.85
C TYR A 41 -7.48 7.22 2.82
N VAL A 42 -8.30 6.89 1.82
CA VAL A 42 -9.72 7.20 1.79
C VAL A 42 -10.46 5.94 2.18
N ILE A 43 -11.22 5.99 3.27
CA ILE A 43 -11.96 4.86 3.83
C ILE A 43 -13.45 5.19 3.75
N GLY A 44 -14.23 4.28 3.19
CA GLY A 44 -15.68 4.43 3.13
C GLY A 44 -16.32 3.35 2.28
N GLN A 45 -17.63 3.18 2.43
CA GLN A 45 -18.42 2.21 1.64
C GLN A 45 -17.85 0.78 1.60
N GLY A 46 -17.17 0.34 2.66
CA GLY A 46 -16.56 -1.00 2.73
C GLY A 46 -15.25 -1.17 1.96
N VAL A 47 -14.66 -0.08 1.45
CA VAL A 47 -13.40 -0.10 0.71
C VAL A 47 -12.37 0.87 1.29
N VAL A 48 -11.11 0.59 0.97
CA VAL A 48 -9.95 1.43 1.25
C VAL A 48 -9.29 1.77 -0.08
N ARG A 49 -9.07 3.07 -0.30
CA ARG A 49 -8.38 3.59 -1.49
C ARG A 49 -7.17 4.44 -1.07
N PRO A 50 -6.12 4.53 -1.89
CA PRO A 50 -5.06 5.50 -1.67
C PRO A 50 -5.58 6.94 -1.81
N GLN A 51 -4.94 7.90 -1.14
CA GLN A 51 -5.29 9.30 -1.30
C GLN A 51 -4.89 9.82 -2.69
N VAL A 52 -5.86 10.33 -3.46
CA VAL A 52 -5.67 10.80 -4.86
C VAL A 52 -4.53 11.82 -4.97
N LYS A 53 -4.42 12.76 -4.02
CA LYS A 53 -3.36 13.77 -4.01
C LYS A 53 -1.95 13.16 -3.97
N LYS A 54 -1.77 12.05 -3.25
CA LYS A 54 -0.48 11.36 -3.15
C LYS A 54 -0.18 10.54 -4.41
N LEU A 55 -1.21 9.94 -5.01
CA LEU A 55 -1.07 9.25 -6.29
C LEU A 55 -0.70 10.20 -7.43
N GLN A 56 -1.30 11.40 -7.48
CA GLN A 56 -0.95 12.41 -8.48
C GLN A 56 0.51 12.87 -8.39
N VAL A 57 1.07 12.93 -7.18
CA VAL A 57 2.50 13.23 -6.98
C VAL A 57 3.38 12.11 -7.55
N LEU A 58 2.98 10.86 -7.37
CA LEU A 58 3.68 9.71 -7.95
C LEU A 58 3.56 9.66 -9.48
N GLU A 59 2.40 10.00 -10.02
CA GLU A 59 2.15 10.06 -11.47
C GLU A 59 3.03 11.12 -12.16
N LYS A 60 3.13 12.31 -11.56
CA LYS A 60 3.93 13.43 -12.08
C LYS A 60 5.42 13.33 -11.72
N CYS A 61 5.82 12.28 -11.01
CA CYS A 61 7.21 12.10 -10.60
C CYS A 61 8.09 11.84 -11.82
N VAL A 62 9.09 12.70 -12.01
CA VAL A 62 10.13 12.49 -13.03
C VAL A 62 11.10 11.40 -12.59
N VAL A 63 11.81 10.80 -13.55
CA VAL A 63 12.80 9.76 -13.27
C VAL A 63 13.88 10.29 -12.31
N PRO A 64 14.02 9.71 -11.11
CA PRO A 64 14.98 10.17 -10.10
C PRO A 64 16.42 10.20 -10.63
N GLN A 65 17.13 11.31 -10.43
CA GLN A 65 18.54 11.43 -10.85
C GLN A 65 19.50 11.14 -9.70
N THR A 66 19.06 11.30 -8.45
CA THR A 66 19.88 11.07 -7.27
C THR A 66 19.38 9.88 -6.44
N CYS A 67 20.28 9.27 -5.69
CA CYS A 67 19.95 8.24 -4.71
C CYS A 67 18.86 8.69 -3.73
N LYS A 68 18.93 9.94 -3.27
CA LYS A 68 17.96 10.51 -2.33
C LYS A 68 16.55 10.57 -2.94
N ASP A 69 16.45 10.99 -4.20
CA ASP A 69 15.17 11.07 -4.91
C ASP A 69 14.59 9.66 -5.13
N LEU A 70 15.45 8.70 -5.47
CA LEU A 70 15.03 7.31 -5.65
C LEU A 70 14.58 6.67 -4.33
N CYS A 71 15.29 6.91 -3.23
CA CYS A 71 14.86 6.49 -1.89
C CYS A 71 13.50 7.09 -1.51
N SER A 72 13.32 8.38 -1.78
CA SER A 72 12.06 9.09 -1.51
C SER A 72 10.89 8.50 -2.30
N PHE A 73 11.11 8.25 -3.60
CA PHE A 73 10.14 7.56 -4.46
C PHE A 73 9.81 6.16 -3.93
N LEU A 74 10.82 5.34 -3.65
CA LEU A 74 10.61 3.98 -3.15
C LEU A 74 9.94 3.94 -1.77
N GLY A 75 10.22 4.90 -0.90
CA GLY A 75 9.54 5.04 0.39
C GLY A 75 8.05 5.35 0.22
N MET A 76 7.73 6.27 -0.69
CA MET A 76 6.33 6.65 -0.96
C MET A 76 5.57 5.53 -1.71
N ALA A 77 6.17 4.92 -2.72
CA ALA A 77 5.60 3.77 -3.41
C ALA A 77 5.44 2.56 -2.46
N GLY A 78 6.42 2.35 -1.58
CA GLY A 78 6.41 1.33 -0.54
C GLY A 78 5.29 1.51 0.48
N PHE A 79 4.91 2.74 0.83
CA PHE A 79 3.76 3.00 1.70
C PHE A 79 2.45 2.43 1.12
N TYR A 80 2.31 2.44 -0.21
CA TYR A 80 1.15 1.93 -0.93
C TYR A 80 1.36 0.53 -1.54
N HIS A 81 2.42 -0.20 -1.17
CA HIS A 81 2.72 -1.51 -1.76
C HIS A 81 1.57 -2.51 -1.63
N ARG A 82 0.73 -2.40 -0.58
CA ARG A 82 -0.42 -3.27 -0.33
C ARG A 82 -1.49 -3.24 -1.42
N PHE A 83 -1.45 -2.22 -2.28
CA PHE A 83 -2.35 -2.03 -3.42
C PHE A 83 -1.76 -2.61 -4.72
N VAL A 84 -0.46 -2.92 -4.73
CA VAL A 84 0.27 -3.35 -5.93
C VAL A 84 0.61 -4.83 -5.85
N ARG A 85 0.05 -5.60 -6.78
CA ARG A 85 0.39 -7.03 -6.92
C ARG A 85 1.87 -7.18 -7.28
N ASN A 86 2.57 -8.04 -6.55
CA ASN A 86 4.00 -8.36 -6.74
C ASN A 86 4.92 -7.13 -6.66
N PHE A 87 4.60 -6.15 -5.81
CA PHE A 87 5.38 -4.91 -5.63
C PHE A 87 6.89 -5.16 -5.46
N SER A 88 7.29 -6.11 -4.60
CA SER A 88 8.70 -6.41 -4.33
C SER A 88 9.46 -6.83 -5.59
N SER A 89 8.82 -7.62 -6.47
CA SER A 89 9.43 -8.04 -7.75
C SER A 89 9.54 -6.87 -8.72
N ARG A 90 8.52 -5.99 -8.78
CA ARG A 90 8.53 -4.77 -9.59
C ARG A 90 9.58 -3.77 -9.12
N ALA A 91 9.76 -3.64 -7.80
CA ALA A 91 10.70 -2.72 -7.17
C ALA A 91 12.14 -3.25 -7.12
N ALA A 92 12.37 -4.55 -7.33
CA ALA A 92 13.69 -5.17 -7.21
C ALA A 92 14.79 -4.47 -8.04
N PRO A 93 14.58 -4.12 -9.34
CA PRO A 93 15.61 -3.43 -10.13
C PRO A 93 15.98 -2.04 -9.59
N LEU A 94 15.05 -1.41 -8.87
CA LEU A 94 15.23 -0.08 -8.27
C LEU A 94 15.85 -0.15 -6.89
N THR A 95 15.42 -1.10 -6.05
CA THR A 95 16.00 -1.30 -4.71
C THR A 95 17.44 -1.78 -4.79
N ASP A 96 17.80 -2.55 -5.81
CA ASP A 96 19.18 -2.97 -6.07
C ASP A 96 20.12 -1.79 -6.39
N MET A 97 19.59 -0.66 -6.89
CA MET A 97 20.37 0.57 -7.07
C MET A 97 20.62 1.33 -5.77
N VAL A 98 19.76 1.15 -4.77
CA VAL A 98 19.73 1.93 -3.50
C VAL A 98 20.42 1.19 -2.34
N GLY A 99 20.88 -0.04 -2.57
CA GLY A 99 21.53 -0.87 -1.54
C GLY A 99 22.85 -0.31 -0.98
N ALA A 100 23.64 -1.18 -0.33
CA ALA A 100 24.79 -0.81 0.52
C ALA A 100 25.88 0.09 -0.12
N ARG A 101 25.86 0.27 -1.44
CA ARG A 101 26.66 1.28 -2.16
C ARG A 101 25.79 1.94 -3.22
N CYS A 102 25.04 2.96 -2.84
CA CYS A 102 24.33 3.75 -3.85
C CYS A 102 25.38 4.52 -4.68
N PRO A 103 25.44 4.30 -6.01
CA PRO A 103 26.44 4.96 -6.85
C PRO A 103 26.17 6.46 -6.91
N ASN A 104 27.23 7.27 -7.09
CA ASN A 104 27.10 8.72 -7.28
C ASN A 104 26.19 9.09 -8.46
N ARG A 105 26.06 8.18 -9.45
CA ARG A 105 25.16 8.32 -10.58
C ARG A 105 24.28 7.07 -10.70
N LEU A 106 22.97 7.26 -10.70
CA LEU A 106 22.01 6.20 -10.97
C LEU A 106 22.15 5.74 -12.42
N GLN A 107 22.31 4.43 -12.60
CA GLN A 107 22.39 3.82 -13.93
C GLN A 107 20.99 3.41 -14.38
N TRP A 108 20.34 4.24 -15.19
CA TRP A 108 19.03 3.94 -15.75
C TRP A 108 19.16 3.05 -16.99
N THR A 109 18.95 1.76 -16.83
CA THR A 109 18.76 0.81 -17.93
C THR A 109 17.29 0.80 -18.37
N GLU A 110 17.00 0.24 -19.54
CA GLU A 110 15.61 0.05 -19.99
C GLU A 110 14.77 -0.75 -18.99
N GLU A 111 15.36 -1.79 -18.38
CA GLU A 111 14.70 -2.59 -17.33
C GLU A 111 14.30 -1.73 -16.13
N ARG A 112 15.19 -0.85 -15.65
CA ARG A 112 14.94 0.02 -14.49
C ARG A 112 13.92 1.11 -14.81
N LEU A 113 13.98 1.69 -16.01
CA LEU A 113 12.97 2.65 -16.48
C LEU A 113 11.59 1.99 -16.61
N LYS A 114 11.55 0.75 -17.11
CA LYS A 114 10.31 -0.04 -17.18
C LYS A 114 9.76 -0.30 -15.77
N ALA A 115 10.61 -0.73 -14.84
CA ALA A 115 10.22 -0.96 -13.44
C ALA A 115 9.66 0.30 -12.76
N PHE A 116 10.29 1.46 -12.99
CA PHE A 116 9.81 2.74 -12.47
C PHE A 116 8.42 3.10 -13.00
N ARG A 117 8.22 3.04 -14.32
CA ARG A 117 6.93 3.32 -14.95
C ARG A 117 5.85 2.31 -14.58
N ASP A 118 6.24 1.05 -14.42
CA ASP A 118 5.34 -0.04 -14.03
C ASP A 118 4.81 0.16 -12.60
N ILE A 119 5.66 0.60 -11.67
CA ILE A 119 5.23 0.96 -10.30
C ILE A 119 4.32 2.18 -10.31
N GLN A 120 4.65 3.21 -11.10
CA GLN A 120 3.78 4.38 -11.24
C GLN A 120 2.40 3.96 -11.76
N GLY A 121 2.35 3.23 -12.87
CA GLY A 121 1.11 2.75 -13.48
C GLY A 121 0.31 1.84 -12.55
N ALA A 122 0.96 0.95 -11.81
CA ALA A 122 0.28 0.06 -10.89
C ALA A 122 -0.33 0.80 -9.68
N LEU A 123 0.27 1.92 -9.26
CA LEU A 123 -0.25 2.75 -8.15
C LEU A 123 -1.32 3.75 -8.62
N THR A 124 -1.28 4.18 -9.87
CA THR A 124 -2.27 5.10 -10.45
C THR A 124 -3.49 4.40 -11.02
N THR A 125 -3.36 3.13 -11.42
CA THR A 125 -4.51 2.28 -11.72
C THR A 125 -5.34 2.14 -10.45
N ASP A 126 -6.65 2.38 -10.52
CA ASP A 126 -7.56 2.42 -9.36
C ASP A 126 -7.69 1.03 -8.71
N THR A 127 -6.68 0.66 -7.94
CA THR A 127 -6.65 -0.57 -7.16
C THR A 127 -7.38 -0.31 -5.85
N VAL A 128 -8.57 -0.87 -5.74
CA VAL A 128 -9.41 -0.81 -4.55
C VAL A 128 -9.15 -2.03 -3.68
N LEU A 129 -8.98 -1.81 -2.37
CA LEU A 129 -8.96 -2.89 -1.38
C LEU A 129 -10.28 -2.90 -0.62
N HIS A 130 -10.75 -4.08 -0.25
CA HIS A 130 -11.96 -4.24 0.55
C HIS A 130 -11.63 -4.33 2.03
N ASN A 131 -12.50 -3.76 2.87
CA ASN A 131 -12.37 -3.89 4.31
C ASN A 131 -12.52 -5.37 4.70
N PRO A 132 -11.65 -5.88 5.58
CA PRO A 132 -11.76 -7.25 6.05
C PRO A 132 -13.04 -7.45 6.87
N ASP A 133 -13.82 -8.46 6.53
CA ASP A 133 -14.91 -8.96 7.37
C ASP A 133 -14.39 -10.15 8.18
N PHE A 134 -14.10 -9.94 9.45
CA PHE A 134 -13.55 -10.99 10.33
C PHE A 134 -14.53 -12.12 10.62
N ASN A 135 -15.81 -12.00 10.25
CA ASN A 135 -16.80 -13.07 10.37
C ASN A 135 -16.82 -14.00 9.15
N ARG A 136 -16.04 -13.71 8.10
CA ARG A 136 -15.97 -14.50 6.87
C ARG A 136 -14.60 -15.15 6.71
N PRO A 137 -14.53 -16.33 6.06
CA PRO A 137 -13.26 -16.98 5.81
C PRO A 137 -12.37 -16.14 4.88
N PHE A 138 -11.08 -16.14 5.19
CA PHE A 138 -10.05 -15.57 4.33
C PHE A 138 -9.49 -16.65 3.40
N VAL A 139 -9.20 -16.26 2.17
CA VAL A 139 -8.50 -17.12 1.19
C VAL A 139 -7.17 -16.47 0.88
N VAL A 140 -6.08 -17.21 1.09
CA VAL A 140 -4.74 -16.78 0.69
C VAL A 140 -4.38 -17.48 -0.61
N GLN A 141 -4.04 -16.70 -1.63
CA GLN A 141 -3.41 -17.22 -2.84
C GLN A 141 -1.95 -16.78 -2.86
N THR A 142 -1.04 -17.73 -2.96
CA THR A 142 0.40 -17.49 -2.99
C THR A 142 0.99 -17.89 -4.33
N ASP A 143 2.01 -17.17 -4.76
CA ASP A 143 2.83 -17.48 -5.91
C ASP A 143 4.30 -17.23 -5.55
N ALA A 144 5.19 -18.08 -6.05
CA ALA A 144 6.61 -18.01 -5.73
C ALA A 144 7.46 -18.19 -6.98
N SER A 145 8.54 -17.41 -7.04
CA SER A 145 9.55 -17.46 -8.08
C SER A 145 10.94 -17.50 -7.44
N GLU A 146 11.96 -17.78 -8.23
CA GLU A 146 13.36 -17.75 -7.79
C GLU A 146 13.79 -16.41 -7.16
N ARG A 147 13.12 -15.32 -7.53
CA ARG A 147 13.45 -13.96 -7.06
C ARG A 147 12.63 -13.50 -5.86
N GLY A 148 11.45 -14.08 -5.63
CA GLY A 148 10.50 -13.51 -4.68
C GLY A 148 9.20 -14.30 -4.53
N VAL A 149 8.50 -14.03 -3.44
CA VAL A 149 7.18 -14.59 -3.11
C VAL A 149 6.14 -13.47 -3.14
N GLY A 150 4.99 -13.75 -3.73
CA GLY A 150 3.80 -12.91 -3.71
C GLY A 150 2.65 -13.65 -3.03
N ALA A 151 1.77 -12.89 -2.38
CA ALA A 151 0.52 -13.39 -1.86
C ALA A 151 -0.58 -12.34 -2.02
N VAL A 152 -1.81 -12.79 -2.22
CA VAL A 152 -3.00 -11.95 -2.13
C VAL A 152 -3.94 -12.55 -1.10
N LEU A 153 -4.41 -11.69 -0.19
CA LEU A 153 -5.44 -11.99 0.77
C LEU A 153 -6.80 -11.62 0.15
N LEU A 154 -7.69 -12.59 0.01
CA LEU A 154 -8.98 -12.46 -0.65
C LEU A 154 -10.12 -12.82 0.31
N GLN A 155 -11.29 -12.22 0.10
CA GLN A 155 -12.55 -12.61 0.74
C GLN A 155 -13.70 -12.65 -0.26
N GLY A 156 -14.74 -13.43 0.04
CA GLY A 156 -15.92 -13.58 -0.83
C GLY A 156 -15.97 -14.91 -1.59
N PRO A 157 -17.05 -15.15 -2.33
CA PRO A 157 -17.25 -16.40 -3.07
C PRO A 157 -16.25 -16.51 -4.23
N PRO A 158 -15.98 -17.72 -4.75
CA PRO A 158 -14.99 -17.97 -5.78
C PRO A 158 -15.13 -17.08 -7.04
N GLU A 159 -16.36 -16.80 -7.47
CA GLU A 159 -16.63 -15.96 -8.65
C GLU A 159 -16.45 -14.45 -8.43
N SER A 160 -16.44 -13.96 -7.19
CA SER A 160 -16.33 -12.53 -6.87
C SER A 160 -15.39 -12.28 -5.69
N ARG A 161 -14.24 -12.95 -5.71
CA ARG A 161 -13.20 -12.74 -4.69
C ARG A 161 -12.69 -11.30 -4.73
N GLN A 162 -12.79 -10.64 -3.58
CA GLN A 162 -12.39 -9.27 -3.36
C GLN A 162 -11.01 -9.21 -2.68
N PRO A 163 -10.06 -8.43 -3.20
CA PRO A 163 -8.74 -8.27 -2.60
C PRO A 163 -8.83 -7.42 -1.33
N VAL A 164 -8.31 -7.97 -0.23
CA VAL A 164 -8.15 -7.28 1.06
C VAL A 164 -6.74 -6.69 1.17
N ALA A 165 -5.72 -7.43 0.72
CA ALA A 165 -4.34 -6.95 0.70
C ALA A 165 -3.46 -7.74 -0.28
N TYR A 166 -2.49 -7.06 -0.88
CA TYR A 166 -1.36 -7.68 -1.57
C TYR A 166 -0.12 -7.69 -0.68
N ILE A 167 0.57 -8.82 -0.63
CA ILE A 167 1.83 -9.00 0.07
C ILE A 167 2.86 -9.46 -0.95
N SER A 168 4.07 -8.93 -0.86
CA SER A 168 5.18 -9.41 -1.69
C SER A 168 6.48 -9.25 -0.93
N ARG A 169 7.40 -10.21 -1.11
CA ARG A 169 8.71 -10.20 -0.46
C ARG A 169 9.77 -10.73 -1.42
N LYS A 170 10.89 -10.02 -1.53
CA LYS A 170 12.10 -10.51 -2.22
C LYS A 170 12.71 -11.63 -1.39
N LEU A 171 13.10 -12.73 -2.02
CA LEU A 171 13.81 -13.81 -1.35
C LEU A 171 15.28 -13.44 -1.18
N SER A 172 15.83 -13.71 0.01
CA SER A 172 17.25 -13.50 0.27
C SER A 172 18.05 -14.75 -0.13
N LYS A 173 19.37 -14.63 -0.27
CA LYS A 173 20.26 -15.77 -0.53
C LYS A 173 20.13 -16.90 0.52
N ARG A 174 19.68 -16.56 1.74
CA ARG A 174 19.44 -17.54 2.81
C ARG A 174 18.15 -18.34 2.60
N ASP A 175 17.17 -17.76 1.92
CA ASP A 175 15.86 -18.38 1.71
C ASP A 175 15.87 -19.34 0.50
N CYS A 176 16.77 -19.15 -0.46
CA CYS A 176 16.97 -20.02 -1.63
C CYS A 176 18.45 -20.42 -1.81
N PRO A 177 18.98 -21.37 -1.01
CA PRO A 177 20.38 -21.80 -1.10
C PRO A 177 20.71 -22.58 -2.39
N ILE A 178 19.71 -23.16 -3.05
CA ILE A 178 19.87 -24.14 -4.16
C ILE A 178 20.32 -23.48 -5.48
N ILE A 179 20.31 -22.15 -5.58
CA ILE A 179 20.55 -21.41 -6.83
C ILE A 179 21.93 -20.72 -6.84
N SER A 180 22.73 -20.83 -5.77
CA SER A 180 24.04 -20.18 -5.68
C SER A 180 25.21 -20.98 -6.28
N GLU A 181 24.95 -22.17 -6.83
CA GLU A 181 25.96 -23.02 -7.50
C GLU A 181 25.63 -23.20 -8.99
N LYS A 182 25.70 -22.14 -9.79
CA LYS A 182 25.98 -22.21 -11.23
C LYS A 182 26.71 -20.95 -11.69
#